data_AF-B0AZW3-F1
#
_entry.id   AF-B0AZW3-F1
#
_cell.length_a   1.000
_cell.length_b   1.000
_cell.length_c   1.000
_cell.angle_alpha   90.00
_cell.angle_beta   90.00
_cell.angle_gamma   90.00
#
_symmetry.space_group_name_H-M   'P 1'
#
loop_
_entity.id
_entity.type
_entity.pdbx_description
1 polymer ?
#
loop_
_entity_poly.entity_id
_entity_poly.type
_entity_poly.pdbx_seq_one_letter_code
_entity_poly.pdbx_strand_id
1 'polypeptide(L)'
;MRKIVLLAVIALGGVSLILGDTNHRHPYGVSFENGTCKYRDQTLENGGFETFQYPCELWLCNVTAKTLTVEGCSVRRYGSCIHEHNPDYYWPRCCPGRPIC
;
A
#
# COMPACT_ATOMS: atom_id res chain seq x y z
N MET A 1 -10.54 35.01 63.66
CA MET A 1 -11.34 34.71 62.45
C MET A 1 -10.37 34.30 61.33
N ARG A 2 -10.33 33.01 60.99
CA ARG A 2 -9.44 32.43 59.97
C ARG A 2 -10.05 32.67 58.58
N LYS A 3 -9.32 33.30 57.65
CA LYS A 3 -9.68 33.30 56.23
C LYS A 3 -8.60 32.52 55.49
N ILE A 4 -8.87 31.24 55.27
CA ILE A 4 -8.03 30.36 54.43
C ILE A 4 -8.50 30.59 52.99
N VAL A 5 -7.66 31.29 52.22
CA VAL A 5 -7.90 31.53 50.80
C VAL A 5 -7.44 30.29 50.04
N LEU A 6 -8.38 29.52 49.53
CA LEU A 6 -8.14 28.36 48.68
C LEU A 6 -7.83 28.84 47.25
N LEU A 7 -6.57 28.77 46.86
CA LEU A 7 -6.13 28.93 45.47
C LEU A 7 -6.31 27.59 44.74
N ALA A 8 -7.33 27.50 43.90
CA ALA A 8 -7.52 26.38 42.99
C ALA A 8 -6.50 26.49 41.84
N VAL A 9 -5.47 25.63 41.86
CA VAL A 9 -4.55 25.46 40.75
C VAL A 9 -5.27 24.60 39.71
N ILE A 10 -5.77 25.23 38.66
CA ILE A 10 -6.31 24.50 37.50
C ILE A 10 -5.10 23.93 36.77
N ALA A 11 -4.82 22.65 37.03
CA ALA A 11 -3.87 21.89 36.23
C ALA A 11 -4.37 21.92 34.78
N LEU A 12 -3.69 22.68 33.92
CA LEU A 12 -3.83 22.60 32.48
C LEU A 12 -3.34 21.21 32.07
N GLY A 13 -4.24 20.23 32.11
CA GLY A 13 -4.04 18.93 31.50
C GLY A 13 -3.80 19.16 30.02
N GLY A 14 -2.54 19.13 29.60
CA GLY A 14 -2.16 19.10 28.20
C GLY A 14 -2.77 17.85 27.59
N VAL A 15 -3.82 18.03 26.80
CA VAL A 15 -4.31 16.98 25.91
C VAL A 15 -3.25 16.85 24.82
N SER A 16 -2.31 15.94 25.01
CA SER A 16 -1.50 15.45 23.90
C SER A 16 -2.46 14.78 22.93
N LEU A 17 -2.86 15.50 21.89
CA LEU A 17 -3.45 14.92 20.69
C LEU A 17 -2.36 14.09 20.00
N ILE A 18 -2.07 12.91 20.55
CA ILE A 18 -1.38 11.88 19.78
C ILE A 18 -2.42 11.46 18.74
N LEU A 19 -2.39 12.09 17.56
CA LEU A 19 -2.94 11.49 16.35
C LEU A 19 -2.13 10.22 16.13
N GLY A 20 -2.56 9.13 16.76
CA GLY A 20 -2.20 7.81 16.31
C GLY A 20 -2.84 7.68 14.95
N ASP A 21 -2.07 7.92 13.88
CA ASP A 21 -2.41 7.42 12.56
C ASP A 21 -2.57 5.92 12.79
N THR A 22 -3.82 5.49 12.84
CA THR A 22 -4.15 4.09 13.00
C THR A 22 -3.58 3.45 11.77
N ASN A 23 -2.39 2.85 11.96
CA ASN A 23 -1.73 1.98 11.00
C ASN A 23 -2.68 0.79 10.86
N HIS A 24 -3.72 1.00 10.08
CA HIS A 24 -4.56 -0.02 9.51
C HIS A 24 -3.59 -0.77 8.61
N ARG A 25 -2.87 -1.71 9.22
CA ARG A 25 -2.11 -2.74 8.52
C ARG A 25 -3.14 -3.38 7.60
N HIS A 26 -3.13 -2.93 6.36
CA HIS A 26 -3.98 -3.50 5.35
C HIS A 26 -3.63 -5.00 5.33
N PRO A 27 -4.61 -5.91 5.27
CA PRO A 27 -4.38 -7.34 5.42
C PRO A 27 -3.36 -7.94 4.43
N TYR A 28 -2.94 -7.16 3.43
CA TYR A 28 -1.97 -7.51 2.40
C TYR A 28 -0.53 -7.04 2.68
N GLY A 29 -0.24 -6.40 3.82
CA GLY A 29 1.13 -6.00 4.17
C GLY A 29 1.65 -4.77 3.42
N VAL A 30 0.77 -3.93 2.89
CA VAL A 30 1.14 -2.62 2.35
C VAL A 30 1.16 -1.56 3.47
N SER A 31 2.16 -0.70 3.48
CA SER A 31 2.21 0.49 4.33
C SER A 31 2.41 1.78 3.53
N PHE A 32 1.89 2.87 4.07
CA PHE A 32 1.96 4.21 3.47
C PHE A 32 2.64 5.13 4.48
N GLU A 33 3.94 5.34 4.31
CA GLU A 33 4.78 6.05 5.28
C GLU A 33 5.69 7.02 4.55
N ASN A 34 5.94 8.20 5.12
CA ASN A 34 6.88 9.19 4.60
C ASN A 34 6.68 9.55 3.11
N GLY A 35 5.43 9.56 2.62
CA GLY A 35 5.14 9.88 1.22
C GLY A 35 5.40 8.73 0.24
N THR A 36 5.55 7.50 0.72
CA THR A 36 5.84 6.30 -0.10
C THR A 36 4.86 5.16 0.16
N CYS A 37 4.69 4.28 -0.83
CA CYS A 37 4.06 2.97 -0.65
C CYS A 37 5.15 1.91 -0.45
N LYS A 38 5.05 1.13 0.62
CA LYS A 38 5.93 -0.03 0.86
C LYS A 38 5.13 -1.32 0.70
N TYR A 39 5.62 -2.23 -0.14
CA TYR A 39 4.97 -3.52 -0.40
C TYR A 39 5.99 -4.54 -0.91
N ARG A 40 6.01 -5.75 -0.30
CA ARG A 40 6.94 -6.84 -0.66
C ARG A 40 8.39 -6.37 -0.84
N ASP A 41 8.88 -5.61 0.14
CA ASP A 41 10.22 -5.02 0.18
C ASP A 41 10.53 -3.98 -0.92
N GLN A 42 9.54 -3.57 -1.71
CA GLN A 42 9.65 -2.43 -2.62
C GLN A 42 9.13 -1.16 -1.99
N THR A 43 9.72 -0.04 -2.38
CA THR A 43 9.32 1.31 -1.97
C THR A 43 9.06 2.15 -3.22
N LEU A 44 7.81 2.57 -3.40
CA LEU A 44 7.40 3.40 -4.52
C LEU A 44 7.07 4.80 -4.00
N GLU A 45 7.52 5.83 -4.72
CA GLU A 45 7.12 7.22 -4.47
C GLU A 45 5.64 7.44 -4.80
N ASN A 46 5.02 8.48 -4.23
CA ASN A 46 3.65 8.85 -4.57
C ASN A 46 3.49 9.16 -6.06
N GLY A 47 2.56 8.48 -6.73
CA GLY A 47 2.36 8.56 -8.18
C GLY A 47 3.36 7.72 -9.00
N GLY A 48 4.31 7.07 -8.33
CA GLY A 48 5.30 6.19 -8.95
C GLY A 48 4.70 4.84 -9.37
N PHE A 49 5.44 4.16 -10.25
CA PHE A 49 5.08 2.85 -10.74
C PHE A 49 6.30 1.95 -10.91
N GLU A 50 6.08 0.65 -10.88
CA GLU A 50 7.12 -0.35 -11.15
C GLU A 50 6.52 -1.52 -11.93
N THR A 51 7.28 -2.04 -12.89
CA THR A 51 6.89 -3.22 -13.67
C THR A 51 7.80 -4.38 -13.32
N PHE A 52 7.25 -5.58 -13.27
CA PHE A 52 7.97 -6.80 -12.90
C PHE A 52 7.94 -7.83 -14.04
N GLN A 53 8.97 -8.68 -14.09
CA GLN A 53 8.99 -9.86 -14.97
C GLN A 53 8.22 -11.02 -14.33
N TYR A 54 8.49 -11.27 -13.04
CA TYR A 54 7.85 -12.33 -12.27
C TYR A 54 7.58 -11.90 -10.82
N PRO A 55 6.30 -11.93 -10.36
CA PRO A 55 5.10 -12.10 -11.18
C PRO A 55 4.99 -11.00 -12.26
N CYS A 56 4.32 -11.29 -13.38
CA CYS A 56 4.15 -10.31 -14.47
C CYS A 56 3.10 -9.26 -14.07
N GLU A 57 3.55 -8.22 -13.36
CA GLU A 57 2.70 -7.23 -12.70
C GLU A 57 3.19 -5.79 -12.97
N LEU A 58 2.25 -4.84 -12.94
CA LEU A 58 2.47 -3.40 -12.82
C LEU A 58 1.97 -2.95 -11.44
N TRP A 59 2.81 -2.25 -10.69
CA TRP A 59 2.43 -1.66 -9.41
C TRP A 59 2.34 -0.15 -9.55
N LEU A 60 1.28 0.43 -8.99
CA LEU A 60 1.00 1.87 -9.01
C LEU A 60 0.74 2.36 -7.60
N CYS A 61 1.54 3.31 -7.14
CA CYS A 61 1.44 3.88 -5.80
C CYS A 61 0.63 5.18 -5.79
N ASN A 62 -0.39 5.25 -4.93
CA ASN A 62 -1.11 6.47 -4.62
C ASN A 62 -1.21 6.64 -3.10
N VAL A 63 -0.27 7.41 -2.54
CA VAL A 63 -0.18 7.65 -1.09
C VAL A 63 -1.32 8.54 -0.61
N THR A 64 -1.74 9.51 -1.42
CA THR A 64 -2.86 10.41 -1.09
C THR A 64 -4.16 9.63 -0.89
N ALA A 65 -4.42 8.66 -1.75
CA ALA A 65 -5.57 7.75 -1.65
C ALA A 65 -5.30 6.53 -0.75
N LYS A 66 -4.11 6.44 -0.12
CA LYS A 66 -3.65 5.25 0.63
C LYS A 66 -3.92 3.95 -0.12
N THR A 67 -3.60 3.91 -1.41
CA THR A 67 -3.88 2.79 -2.32
C THR A 67 -2.62 2.38 -3.07
N LEU A 68 -2.35 1.08 -3.11
CA LEU A 68 -1.40 0.46 -4.02
C LEU A 68 -2.20 -0.42 -4.98
N THR A 69 -2.13 -0.14 -6.27
CA THR A 69 -2.79 -0.97 -7.30
C THR A 69 -1.76 -1.95 -7.85
N VAL A 70 -2.09 -3.23 -7.82
CA VAL A 70 -1.30 -4.30 -8.44
C VAL A 70 -2.10 -4.83 -9.62
N GLU A 71 -1.64 -4.54 -10.82
CA GLU A 71 -2.26 -4.96 -12.07
C GLU A 71 -1.48 -6.12 -12.68
N GLY A 72 -2.14 -7.26 -12.85
CA GLY A 72 -1.60 -8.43 -13.53
C GLY A 72 -2.02 -8.50 -15.00
N CYS A 73 -1.81 -9.65 -15.62
CA CYS A 73 -2.27 -9.90 -16.97
C CYS A 73 -3.77 -10.27 -17.02
N SER A 74 -4.51 -9.67 -17.95
CA SER A 74 -5.91 -10.00 -18.20
C SER A 74 -6.03 -11.24 -19.09
N VAL A 75 -6.15 -12.43 -18.47
CA VAL A 75 -6.24 -13.72 -19.19
C VAL A 75 -7.63 -14.33 -19.09
N ARG A 76 -8.16 -14.85 -20.22
CA ARG A 76 -9.43 -15.60 -20.24
C ARG A 76 -9.16 -17.08 -19.99
N ARG A 77 -9.91 -17.71 -19.09
CA ARG A 77 -9.86 -19.17 -18.91
C ARG A 77 -10.42 -19.87 -20.16
N TYR A 78 -9.72 -20.88 -20.66
CA TYR A 78 -10.15 -21.67 -21.81
C TYR A 78 -9.95 -23.16 -21.52
N GLY A 79 -11.04 -23.88 -21.21
CA GLY A 79 -11.00 -25.31 -20.91
C GLY A 79 -9.94 -25.68 -19.86
N SER A 80 -9.11 -26.67 -20.19
CA SER A 80 -7.97 -27.14 -19.39
C SER A 80 -6.65 -26.42 -19.71
N CYS A 81 -6.67 -25.39 -20.55
CA CYS A 81 -5.46 -24.77 -21.06
C CYS A 81 -4.82 -23.81 -20.06
N ILE A 82 -3.49 -23.70 -20.14
CA ILE A 82 -2.68 -22.94 -19.19
C ILE A 82 -2.12 -21.69 -19.89
N HIS A 83 -2.05 -20.57 -19.16
CA HIS A 83 -1.42 -19.35 -19.64
C HIS A 83 -0.04 -19.22 -19.01
N GLU A 84 0.98 -19.05 -19.83
CA GLU A 84 2.37 -18.95 -19.37
C GLU A 84 2.94 -17.56 -19.66
N HIS A 85 3.46 -16.90 -18.62
CA HIS A 85 4.13 -15.62 -18.78
C HIS A 85 5.45 -15.80 -19.53
N ASN A 86 5.81 -14.84 -20.39
CA ASN A 86 7.13 -14.83 -20.98
C ASN A 86 8.15 -14.29 -19.97
N PRO A 87 9.11 -15.09 -19.49
CA PRO A 87 10.04 -14.69 -18.42
C PRO A 87 11.06 -13.65 -18.87
N ASP A 88 11.27 -13.46 -20.18
CA ASP A 88 12.31 -12.57 -20.71
C ASP A 88 11.86 -11.09 -20.72
N TYR A 89 10.59 -10.82 -20.44
CA TYR A 89 10.01 -9.48 -20.56
C TYR A 89 9.39 -9.00 -19.25
N TYR A 90 9.28 -7.68 -19.12
CA TYR A 90 8.53 -7.03 -18.04
C TYR A 90 7.08 -6.79 -18.48
N TRP A 91 6.19 -6.54 -17.52
CA TRP A 91 4.80 -6.17 -17.83
C TRP A 91 4.78 -4.93 -18.75
N PRO A 92 3.92 -4.88 -19.80
CA PRO A 92 2.90 -5.86 -20.16
C PRO A 92 3.41 -6.95 -21.13
N ARG A 93 4.67 -6.91 -21.54
CA ARG A 93 5.21 -7.82 -22.57
C ARG A 93 5.42 -9.25 -22.08
N CYS A 94 5.54 -9.48 -20.78
CA CYS A 94 5.48 -10.83 -20.22
C CYS A 94 4.08 -11.44 -20.23
N CYS A 95 3.03 -10.67 -20.56
CA CYS A 95 1.67 -11.20 -20.56
C CYS A 95 1.45 -12.24 -21.67
N PRO A 96 0.69 -13.30 -21.38
CA PRO A 96 0.48 -14.40 -22.32
C PRO A 96 -0.50 -13.97 -23.40
N GLY A 97 -0.13 -14.21 -24.67
CA GLY A 97 -1.00 -13.90 -25.81
C GLY A 97 -2.00 -15.01 -26.13
N ARG A 98 -1.62 -16.27 -25.96
CA ARG A 98 -2.45 -17.45 -26.25
C ARG A 98 -2.24 -18.52 -25.17
N PRO A 99 -3.30 -19.23 -24.75
CA PRO A 99 -3.15 -20.35 -23.85
C PRO A 99 -2.48 -21.54 -24.56
N ILE A 100 -1.78 -22.35 -23.79
CA ILE A 100 -1.19 -23.63 -24.21
C ILE A 100 -2.19 -24.74 -23.89
N CYS A 101 -2.56 -25.46 -24.95
CA CYS A 101 -3.42 -26.63 -25.01
C CYS A 101 -2.70 -27.67 -25.89
#